data_AF-R5YFC1-F1
#
_entry.id   AF-R5YFC1-F1
#
_cell.length_a   1.000
_cell.length_b   1.000
_cell.length_c   1.000
_cell.angle_alpha   90.00
_cell.angle_beta   90.00
_cell.angle_gamma   90.00
#
_symmetry.space_group_name_H-M   'P 1'
#
loop_
_entity.id
_entity.type
_entity.pdbx_description
1 polymer ?
#
loop_
_entity_poly.entity_id
_entity_poly.type
_entity_poly.pdbx_seq_one_letter_code
_entity_poly.pdbx_strand_id
1 'polypeptide(L)'
;MKVDIKNDNFIIYVNKYLINYDMKNRKDIEENIKDLLIRIRKIYKIKLSGYYKIKIYQNDLYGLIFECIKEDDLDFFPDFCDLKINILYDSKILLESDDFFIFNNNKKTYKKGNKFYINIKDLNELEIIKLSEFCKIKYC
;
A
#
# COMPACT_ATOMS: atom_id res chain seq x y z
N MET A 1 -0.78 -5.65 -8.24
CA MET A 1 0.13 -4.76 -7.48
C MET A 1 0.07 -3.40 -8.14
N LYS A 2 -0.01 -2.34 -7.35
CA LYS A 2 0.00 -0.94 -7.83
C LYS A 2 1.13 -0.20 -7.13
N VAL A 3 1.79 0.72 -7.83
CA VAL A 3 2.85 1.56 -7.24
C VAL A 3 2.58 3.01 -7.62
N ASP A 4 2.47 3.87 -6.62
CA ASP A 4 2.38 5.32 -6.80
C ASP A 4 3.74 5.93 -6.43
N ILE A 5 4.42 6.56 -7.38
CA ILE A 5 5.75 7.14 -7.18
C ILE A 5 5.65 8.66 -7.11
N LYS A 6 6.30 9.27 -6.13
CA LYS A 6 6.44 10.72 -5.95
C LYS A 6 7.87 11.04 -5.55
N ASN A 7 8.70 11.40 -6.53
CA ASN A 7 10.14 11.58 -6.36
C ASN A 7 10.77 10.29 -5.81
N ASP A 8 11.51 10.40 -4.71
CA ASP A 8 12.14 9.27 -4.01
C ASP A 8 11.17 8.50 -3.10
N ASN A 9 9.98 9.03 -2.87
CA ASN A 9 8.94 8.39 -2.06
C ASN A 9 8.03 7.57 -2.95
N PHE A 10 7.57 6.43 -2.45
CA PHE A 10 6.65 5.60 -3.20
C PHE A 10 5.72 4.82 -2.27
N ILE A 11 4.53 4.52 -2.78
CA ILE A 11 3.54 3.70 -2.09
C ILE A 11 3.31 2.45 -2.92
N ILE A 12 3.45 1.28 -2.30
CA ILE A 12 3.21 -0.02 -2.94
C ILE A 12 1.95 -0.63 -2.35
N TYR A 13 1.03 -1.01 -3.22
CA TYR A 13 -0.20 -1.69 -2.85
C TYR A 13 -0.14 -3.14 -3.31
N VAL A 14 -0.19 -4.06 -2.36
CA VAL A 14 -0.12 -5.51 -2.60
C VAL A 14 -1.39 -6.16 -2.07
N ASN A 15 -2.23 -6.61 -3.00
CA ASN A 15 -3.42 -7.37 -2.66
C ASN A 15 -3.05 -8.74 -2.05
N LYS A 16 -3.85 -9.25 -1.11
CA LYS A 16 -3.61 -10.49 -0.36
C LYS A 16 -3.33 -11.71 -1.25
N TYR A 17 -3.93 -11.78 -2.44
CA TYR A 17 -3.73 -12.88 -3.39
C TYR A 17 -2.33 -12.92 -4.01
N LEU A 18 -1.58 -11.82 -3.92
CA LEU A 18 -0.19 -11.74 -4.37
C LEU A 18 0.80 -12.05 -3.24
N ILE A 19 0.32 -12.32 -2.03
CA ILE A 19 1.10 -12.56 -0.84
C ILE A 19 1.03 -14.05 -0.52
N ASN A 20 2.18 -14.69 -0.44
CA ASN A 20 2.34 -16.12 -0.18
C ASN A 20 3.02 -16.41 1.18
N TYR A 21 2.95 -15.45 2.11
CA TYR A 21 3.54 -15.51 3.45
C TYR A 21 2.54 -15.00 4.49
N ASP A 22 2.79 -15.26 5.77
CA ASP A 22 1.90 -14.82 6.83
C ASP A 22 2.01 -13.30 7.07
N MET A 23 0.96 -12.57 6.69
CA MET A 23 0.87 -11.12 6.92
C MET A 23 0.73 -10.74 8.40
N LYS A 24 0.49 -11.70 9.30
CA LYS A 24 0.46 -11.46 10.75
C LYS A 24 1.82 -11.64 11.40
N ASN A 25 2.74 -12.33 10.72
CA ASN A 25 4.10 -12.53 11.20
C ASN A 25 5.01 -11.39 10.74
N ARG A 26 5.56 -10.66 11.71
CA ARG A 26 6.50 -9.56 11.45
C ARG A 26 7.74 -10.02 10.68
N LYS A 27 8.33 -11.16 11.04
CA LYS A 27 9.56 -11.66 10.40
C LYS A 27 9.30 -11.98 8.94
N ASP A 28 8.19 -12.64 8.65
CA ASP A 28 7.81 -12.99 7.28
C ASP A 28 7.65 -11.74 6.41
N ILE A 29 7.02 -10.67 6.92
CA ILE A 29 6.92 -9.39 6.22
C ILE A 29 8.31 -8.77 5.99
N GLU A 30 9.16 -8.73 7.02
CA GLU A 30 10.51 -8.13 6.95
C GLU A 30 11.45 -8.90 6.01
N GLU A 31 11.31 -10.21 5.90
CA GLU A 31 12.08 -11.03 4.95
C GLU A 31 11.64 -10.78 3.51
N ASN A 32 10.32 -10.67 3.28
CA ASN A 32 9.76 -10.51 1.94
C ASN A 32 9.83 -9.07 1.38
N ILE A 33 9.96 -8.06 2.24
CA ILE A 33 10.01 -6.66 1.79
C ILE A 33 11.25 -6.37 0.94
N LYS A 34 12.40 -7.00 1.25
CA LYS A 34 13.64 -6.79 0.50
C LYS A 34 13.46 -7.22 -0.94
N ASP A 35 12.89 -8.41 -1.14
CA ASP A 35 12.58 -8.95 -2.47
C ASP A 35 11.58 -8.08 -3.21
N LEU A 36 10.54 -7.59 -2.52
CA LEU A 36 9.57 -6.67 -3.09
C LEU A 36 10.25 -5.39 -3.59
N LEU A 37 11.06 -4.74 -2.76
CA LEU A 37 11.76 -3.50 -3.10
C LEU A 37 12.76 -3.70 -4.25
N ILE A 38 13.46 -4.82 -4.29
CA ILE A 38 14.35 -5.18 -5.40
C ILE A 38 13.54 -5.33 -6.71
N ARG A 39 12.37 -5.98 -6.67
CA ARG A 39 11.49 -6.12 -7.84
C ARG A 39 10.98 -4.75 -8.30
N ILE A 40 10.55 -3.89 -7.37
CA ILE A 40 10.09 -2.54 -7.68
C ILE A 40 11.21 -1.70 -8.31
N ARG A 41 12.42 -1.71 -7.74
CA ARG A 41 13.61 -1.07 -8.30
C ARG A 41 13.84 -1.50 -9.76
N LYS A 42 13.74 -2.80 -10.05
CA LYS A 42 13.94 -3.35 -11.41
C LYS A 42 12.83 -2.95 -12.38
N ILE A 43 11.57 -3.08 -11.99
CA ILE A 43 10.40 -2.83 -12.87
C ILE A 43 10.23 -1.33 -13.15
N TYR A 44 10.33 -0.51 -12.12
CA TYR A 44 10.04 0.93 -12.21
C TYR A 44 11.29 1.80 -12.37
N LYS A 45 12.49 1.19 -12.42
CA LYS A 45 13.79 1.87 -12.55
C LYS A 45 14.03 2.96 -11.49
N ILE A 46 13.49 2.75 -10.28
CA ILE A 46 13.65 3.68 -9.15
C ILE A 46 15.05 3.51 -8.56
N LYS A 47 15.73 4.61 -8.24
CA LYS A 47 16.97 4.57 -7.45
C LYS A 47 16.60 4.29 -6.00
N LEU A 48 16.99 3.13 -5.48
CA LEU A 48 16.75 2.75 -4.08
C LEU A 48 18.08 2.80 -3.33
N SER A 49 18.34 3.94 -2.68
CA SER A 49 19.55 4.23 -1.92
C SER A 49 19.26 5.22 -0.80
N GLY A 50 20.01 5.14 0.30
CA GLY A 50 19.83 6.01 1.46
C GLY A 50 19.06 5.33 2.59
N TYR A 51 18.48 6.14 3.47
CA TYR A 51 17.68 5.68 4.59
C TYR A 51 16.19 5.83 4.29
N TYR A 52 15.47 4.72 4.36
CA TYR A 52 14.03 4.68 4.16
C TYR A 52 13.30 4.31 5.44
N LYS A 53 12.29 5.11 5.77
CA LYS A 53 11.26 4.75 6.73
C LYS A 53 10.11 4.11 5.98
N ILE A 54 9.80 2.85 6.32
CA ILE A 54 8.70 2.11 5.72
C ILE A 54 7.61 1.89 6.75
N LYS A 55 6.43 2.44 6.49
CA LYS A 55 5.21 2.09 7.22
C LYS A 55 4.42 1.07 6.42
N ILE A 56 4.05 -0.02 7.06
CA ILE A 56 3.31 -1.12 6.45
C ILE A 56 1.94 -1.16 7.10
N TYR A 57 0.90 -0.92 6.31
CA TYR A 57 -0.49 -1.02 6.74
C TYR A 57 -1.01 -2.39 6.34
N GLN A 58 -1.27 -3.22 7.35
CA GLN A 58 -1.76 -4.58 7.15
C GLN A 58 -3.26 -4.64 7.32
N ASN A 59 -3.92 -5.37 6.42
CA ASN A 59 -5.35 -5.64 6.50
C ASN A 59 -5.69 -7.01 5.90
N ASP A 60 -6.42 -7.85 6.65
CA ASP A 60 -6.74 -9.22 6.23
C ASP A 60 -7.58 -9.34 4.95
N LEU A 61 -8.39 -8.32 4.63
CA LEU A 61 -9.24 -8.31 3.44
C LEU A 61 -8.49 -7.79 2.21
N TYR A 62 -7.63 -6.79 2.41
CA TYR A 62 -6.91 -6.12 1.33
C TYR A 62 -5.56 -6.78 1.04
N GLY A 63 -4.70 -6.91 2.04
CA GLY A 63 -3.28 -7.25 1.90
C GLY A 63 -2.38 -6.27 2.64
N LEU A 64 -1.34 -5.79 1.99
CA LEU A 64 -0.34 -4.87 2.56
C LEU A 64 -0.21 -3.59 1.72
N ILE A 65 -0.12 -2.45 2.40
CA ILE A 65 0.24 -1.16 1.79
C ILE A 65 1.55 -0.68 2.41
N PHE A 66 2.56 -0.49 1.58
CA PHE A 66 3.89 -0.02 1.99
C PHE A 66 4.01 1.45 1.63
N GLU A 67 4.09 2.32 2.63
CA GLU A 67 4.46 3.72 2.47
C GLU A 67 5.97 3.84 2.72
N CYS A 68 6.74 4.01 1.64
CA CYS A 68 8.19 4.12 1.67
C CYS A 68 8.58 5.60 1.53
N ILE A 69 9.15 6.16 2.60
CA ILE A 69 9.58 7.55 2.68
C ILE A 69 11.09 7.56 2.81
N LYS A 70 11.78 8.23 1.89
CA LYS A 70 13.21 8.49 2.02
C LYS A 70 13.39 9.62 3.03
N GLU A 71 14.17 9.38 4.06
CA GLU A 71 14.49 10.41 5.06
C GLU A 71 15.83 11.06 4.77
N ASP A 72 16.81 10.28 4.28
CA ASP A 72 18.17 10.77 4.06
C ASP A 72 18.90 10.02 2.95
N ASP A 73 19.92 10.67 2.39
CA ASP A 73 20.89 10.06 1.49
C ASP A 73 22.08 9.49 2.28
N LEU A 74 22.81 8.55 1.67
CA LEU A 74 24.06 8.02 2.23
C LEU A 74 25.22 8.46 1.34
N ASP A 75 25.77 9.64 1.62
CA ASP A 75 26.79 10.29 0.78
C ASP A 75 28.02 9.40 0.51
N PHE A 76 28.46 8.64 1.52
CA PHE A 76 29.62 7.77 1.42
C PHE A 76 29.29 6.36 0.88
N PHE A 77 28.00 6.00 0.82
CA PHE A 77 27.54 4.67 0.38
C PHE A 77 26.31 4.80 -0.53
N PRO A 78 26.48 5.33 -1.75
CA PRO A 78 25.38 5.69 -2.64
C PRO A 78 24.57 4.48 -3.16
N ASP A 79 25.08 3.26 -2.99
CA ASP A 79 24.40 2.01 -3.34
C ASP A 79 23.77 1.31 -2.13
N PHE A 80 23.99 1.81 -0.92
CA PHE A 80 23.47 1.21 0.30
C PHE A 80 22.05 1.71 0.58
N CYS A 81 21.23 0.83 1.12
CA CYS A 81 19.85 1.11 1.48
C CYS A 81 19.59 0.56 2.87
N ASP A 82 19.26 1.43 3.81
CA ASP A 82 18.88 1.04 5.16
C ASP A 82 17.37 1.27 5.36
N LEU A 83 16.70 0.31 5.99
CA LEU A 83 15.25 0.22 6.08
C LEU A 83 14.80 0.21 7.53
N LYS A 84 14.04 1.22 7.95
CA LYS A 84 13.33 1.22 9.23
C LYS A 84 11.87 0.86 9.02
N ILE A 85 11.49 -0.34 9.47
CA ILE A 85 10.17 -0.91 9.24
C ILE A 85 9.26 -0.73 10.47
N ASN A 86 8.07 -0.18 10.24
CA ASN A 86 6.99 -0.10 11.21
C ASN A 86 5.72 -0.75 10.64
N ILE A 87 5.12 -1.71 11.34
CA ILE A 87 3.95 -2.45 10.88
C ILE A 87 2.74 -2.05 11.73
N LEU A 88 1.66 -1.67 11.06
CA LEU A 88 0.36 -1.30 11.63
C LEU A 88 -0.65 -2.39 11.26
N TYR A 89 -0.95 -3.26 12.21
CA TYR A 89 -1.93 -4.34 12.03
C TYR A 89 -3.37 -3.82 12.09
N ASP A 90 -4.29 -4.55 11.46
CA ASP A 90 -5.72 -4.24 11.42
C ASP A 90 -6.04 -2.82 10.92
N SER A 91 -5.19 -2.31 10.03
CA SER A 91 -5.32 -0.98 9.43
C SER A 91 -6.67 -0.84 8.74
N LYS A 92 -7.31 0.32 8.92
CA LYS A 92 -8.61 0.58 8.31
C LYS A 92 -8.39 1.11 6.90
N ILE A 93 -9.07 0.51 5.92
CA ILE A 93 -8.98 0.91 4.52
C ILE A 93 -10.34 1.37 4.01
N LEU A 94 -10.36 2.52 3.34
CA LEU A 94 -11.50 3.08 2.64
C LEU A 94 -11.15 3.28 1.16
N LEU A 95 -12.13 3.13 0.29
CA LEU A 95 -12.02 3.52 -1.12
C LEU A 95 -12.73 4.86 -1.31
N GLU A 96 -12.03 5.86 -1.82
CA GLU A 96 -12.50 7.21 -2.11
C GLU A 96 -12.74 7.37 -3.62
N SER A 97 -13.90 7.92 -3.99
CA SER A 97 -14.25 8.28 -5.37
C SER A 97 -15.01 9.60 -5.40
N ASP A 98 -14.94 10.29 -6.52
CA ASP A 98 -15.70 11.51 -6.83
C ASP A 98 -17.06 11.14 -7.46
N ASP A 99 -17.14 9.92 -7.99
CA ASP A 99 -18.32 9.33 -8.60
C ASP A 99 -18.98 8.35 -7.62
N PHE A 100 -20.23 8.64 -7.25
CA PHE A 100 -21.05 7.77 -6.41
C PHE A 100 -21.43 6.47 -7.13
N PHE A 101 -21.66 6.51 -8.44
CA PHE A 101 -22.17 5.37 -9.20
C PHE A 101 -21.18 4.21 -9.28
N ILE A 102 -19.90 4.48 -8.99
CA ILE A 102 -18.89 3.42 -8.87
C ILE A 102 -19.17 2.49 -7.68
N PHE A 103 -19.84 3.00 -6.66
CA PHE A 103 -20.25 2.23 -5.50
C PHE A 103 -21.67 1.74 -5.74
N ASN A 104 -21.82 0.45 -6.03
CA ASN A 104 -23.11 -0.19 -6.28
C ASN A 104 -24.16 0.22 -5.23
N ASN A 105 -25.36 0.59 -5.68
CA ASN A 105 -26.37 1.36 -4.94
C ASN A 105 -26.81 0.79 -3.57
N ASN A 106 -26.52 -0.48 -3.26
CA ASN A 106 -27.00 -1.16 -2.06
C ASN A 106 -25.98 -1.18 -0.90
N LYS A 107 -24.89 -0.42 -1.01
CA LYS A 107 -23.80 -0.47 -0.03
C LYS A 107 -23.72 0.77 0.84
N LYS A 108 -23.23 0.58 2.06
CA LYS A 108 -23.04 1.65 3.03
C LYS A 108 -21.91 2.58 2.57
N THR A 109 -22.29 3.64 1.89
CA THR A 109 -21.40 4.70 1.42
C THR A 109 -21.50 5.92 2.33
N TYR A 110 -20.37 6.58 2.53
CA TYR A 110 -20.28 7.81 3.31
C TYR A 110 -19.95 8.95 2.36
N LYS A 111 -20.60 10.10 2.53
CA LYS A 111 -20.29 11.32 1.78
C LYS A 111 -19.59 12.32 2.68
N LYS A 112 -18.47 12.89 2.23
CA LYS A 112 -17.80 14.02 2.89
C LYS A 112 -17.38 15.03 1.83
N GLY A 113 -18.03 16.19 1.81
CA GLY A 113 -17.90 17.16 0.73
C GLY A 113 -18.34 16.56 -0.61
N ASN A 114 -17.49 16.67 -1.64
CA ASN A 114 -17.73 16.13 -2.98
C ASN A 114 -17.14 14.73 -3.19
N LYS A 115 -16.73 14.05 -2.12
CA LYS A 115 -16.14 12.71 -2.18
C LYS A 115 -17.06 11.70 -1.51
N PHE A 116 -17.04 10.49 -2.06
CA PHE A 116 -17.75 9.33 -1.59
C PHE A 116 -16.75 8.29 -1.10
N TYR A 117 -17.10 7.59 -0.03
CA TYR A 117 -16.24 6.64 0.65
C TYR A 117 -16.99 5.35 0.90
N ILE A 118 -16.32 4.21 0.72
CA ILE A 118 -16.81 2.92 1.17
C ILE A 118 -15.73 2.21 1.98
N ASN A 119 -16.12 1.53 3.05
CA ASN A 119 -15.20 0.70 3.81
C ASN A 119 -15.05 -0.64 3.10
N ILE A 120 -13.81 -1.11 2.94
CA ILE A 120 -13.58 -2.41 2.26
C ILE A 120 -14.22 -3.57 3.02
N LYS A 121 -14.53 -3.42 4.31
CA LYS A 121 -15.29 -4.40 5.09
C LYS A 121 -16.73 -4.61 4.56
N ASP A 122 -17.28 -3.63 3.84
CA ASP A 122 -18.61 -3.70 3.22
C ASP A 122 -18.54 -4.24 1.77
N LEU A 123 -17.36 -4.71 1.33
CA LEU A 123 -17.08 -5.21 0.00
C LEU A 123 -16.71 -6.69 0.02
N ASN A 124 -17.09 -7.42 -1.03
CA ASN A 124 -16.53 -8.73 -1.30
C ASN A 124 -15.16 -8.62 -1.97
N GLU A 125 -14.47 -9.74 -2.01
CA GLU A 125 -13.13 -9.89 -2.55
C GLU A 125 -12.95 -9.34 -3.98
N LEU A 126 -13.85 -9.69 -4.90
CA LEU A 126 -13.79 -9.24 -6.30
C LEU A 126 -14.02 -7.73 -6.42
N GLU A 127 -14.90 -7.17 -5.58
CA GLU A 127 -15.17 -5.74 -5.54
C GLU A 127 -13.99 -4.96 -4.99
N ILE A 128 -13.30 -5.48 -3.96
CA ILE A 128 -12.08 -4.84 -3.43
C ILE A 128 -11.05 -4.71 -4.55
N ILE A 129 -10.79 -5.79 -5.31
CA ILE A 129 -9.83 -5.76 -6.42
C ILE A 129 -10.23 -4.73 -7.46
N LYS A 130 -11.46 -4.82 -7.99
CA LYS A 130 -11.94 -3.94 -9.07
C LYS A 130 -11.96 -2.48 -8.64
N LEU A 131 -12.58 -2.18 -7.49
CA LEU A 131 -12.72 -0.79 -7.03
C LEU A 131 -11.37 -0.18 -6.65
N SER A 132 -10.39 -0.97 -6.21
CA SER A 132 -9.03 -0.46 -5.92
C SER A 132 -8.29 0.04 -7.16
N GLU A 133 -8.71 -0.34 -8.36
CA GLU A 133 -8.14 0.18 -9.61
C GLU A 133 -8.65 1.58 -9.93
N PHE A 134 -9.93 1.85 -9.64
CA PHE A 134 -10.61 3.09 -10.00
C PHE A 134 -10.71 4.10 -8.86
N CYS A 135 -10.68 3.64 -7.62
CA CYS A 135 -10.81 4.47 -6.43
C CYS A 135 -9.44 4.82 -5.86
N LYS A 136 -9.38 5.95 -5.16
CA LYS A 136 -8.23 6.30 -4.34
C LYS A 136 -8.30 5.55 -3.01
N ILE A 137 -7.24 4.84 -2.68
CA ILE A 137 -7.16 4.06 -1.45
C ILE A 137 -6.77 4.99 -0.30
N LYS A 138 -7.54 4.98 0.78
CA LYS A 138 -7.25 5.68 2.03
C LYS A 138 -7.01 4.64 3.11
N TYR A 139 -5.98 4.83 3.90
CA TYR A 139 -5.57 3.90 4.93
C TYR A 139 -5.10 4.66 6.17
N CYS A 140 -5.39 4.11 7.35
CA CYS A 140 -4.98 4.65 8.63
C CYS A 140 -4.80 3.53 9.66
#